data_AF-A0A399RWY2-F1
#
_entry.id   AF-A0A399RWY2-F1
#
_cell.length_a   1.000
_cell.length_b   1.000
_cell.length_c   1.000
_cell.angle_alpha   90.00
_cell.angle_beta   90.00
_cell.angle_gamma   90.00
#
_symmetry.space_group_name_H-M   'P 1'
#
loop_
_entity.id
_entity.type
_entity.pdbx_description
1 polymer ?
#
loop_
_entity_poly.entity_id
_entity_poly.type
_entity_poly.pdbx_seq_one_letter_code
_entity_poly.pdbx_strand_id
1 'polypeptide(L)'
;MDSSTTYSVSPRYAVGEVEDTLHLLGGRELVSPQLPSGDAVSAVSRLLSRPFTRADLDRAFAAHAPAVAHLVDELVLRDVVVGAPTGSAGSVPDELAHVLDEARRNGGDRTGLGPVRDPASPARVALV
;
A
#
# COMPACT_ATOMS: atom_id res chain seq x y z
N MET A 1 13.42 11.15 4.01
CA MET A 1 12.30 11.66 3.18
C MET A 1 12.41 13.16 2.94
N ASP A 2 11.94 13.63 1.77
CA ASP A 2 11.75 15.07 1.47
C ASP A 2 10.40 15.54 2.03
N SER A 3 10.35 16.76 2.56
CA SER A 3 9.15 17.34 3.18
C SER A 3 8.10 17.80 2.15
N SER A 4 8.52 18.06 0.92
CA SER A 4 7.63 18.55 -0.16
C SER A 4 7.00 17.43 -0.98
N THR A 5 7.55 16.22 -0.89
CA THR A 5 7.12 15.06 -1.66
C THR A 5 5.88 14.40 -1.02
N THR A 6 4.89 14.10 -1.85
CA THR A 6 3.78 13.23 -1.46
C THR A 6 4.19 11.79 -1.71
N TYR A 7 3.93 10.90 -0.76
CA TYR A 7 4.28 9.49 -0.82
C TYR A 7 3.02 8.63 -0.86
N SER A 8 3.13 7.43 -1.43
CA SER A 8 2.05 6.44 -1.47
C SER A 8 2.63 5.03 -1.50
N VAL A 9 1.87 4.03 -1.05
CA VAL A 9 2.26 2.63 -1.24
C VAL A 9 2.26 2.32 -2.74
N SER A 10 3.34 1.69 -3.21
CA SER A 10 3.46 1.25 -4.59
C SER A 10 2.32 0.29 -4.93
N PRO A 11 1.63 0.44 -6.07
CA PRO A 11 0.47 -0.36 -6.44
C PRO A 11 0.77 -1.86 -6.61
N ARG A 12 2.06 -2.24 -6.61
CA ARG A 12 2.50 -3.64 -6.61
C ARG A 12 2.35 -4.33 -5.25
N TYR A 13 2.12 -3.57 -4.18
CA TYR A 13 1.98 -4.08 -2.82
C TYR A 13 0.53 -4.07 -2.35
N ALA A 14 0.13 -5.17 -1.74
CA ALA A 14 -1.06 -5.25 -0.89
C ALA A 14 -0.66 -5.06 0.58
N VAL A 15 -1.49 -4.34 1.34
CA VAL A 15 -1.29 -4.09 2.77
C VAL A 15 -2.29 -4.94 3.56
N GLY A 16 -1.81 -5.64 4.59
CA GLY A 16 -2.62 -6.41 5.53
C GLY A 16 -2.18 -6.17 6.97
N GLU A 17 -3.11 -6.38 7.90
CA GLU A 17 -2.88 -6.20 9.34
C GLU A 17 -3.18 -7.52 10.05
N VAL A 18 -2.25 -7.99 10.88
CA VAL A 18 -2.45 -9.15 11.76
C VAL A 18 -1.85 -8.82 13.12
N GLU A 19 -2.70 -8.67 14.14
CA GLU A 19 -2.28 -8.34 15.50
C GLU A 19 -1.38 -7.09 15.55
N ASP A 20 -0.12 -7.25 15.96
CA ASP A 20 0.90 -6.21 16.06
C ASP A 20 1.83 -6.16 14.84
N THR A 21 1.49 -6.86 13.76
CA THR A 21 2.29 -6.96 12.55
C THR A 21 1.56 -6.39 11.33
N LEU A 22 2.25 -5.51 10.60
CA LEU A 22 1.81 -5.04 9.29
C LEU A 22 2.45 -5.91 8.21
N HIS A 23 1.67 -6.43 7.28
CA HIS A 23 2.15 -7.22 6.15
C HIS A 23 2.04 -6.44 4.85
N LEU A 24 3.15 -6.34 4.13
CA LEU A 24 3.24 -5.70 2.82
C LEU A 24 3.69 -6.77 1.82
N LEU A 25 2.75 -7.25 1.01
CA LEU A 25 2.95 -8.34 0.06
C LEU A 25 3.04 -7.79 -1.36
N GLY A 26 4.19 -7.93 -2.01
CA GLY A 26 4.44 -7.47 -3.37
C GLY A 26 5.07 -8.55 -4.24
N GLY A 27 4.28 -9.18 -5.12
CA GLY A 27 4.77 -10.24 -6.01
C GLY A 27 5.35 -11.44 -5.26
N ARG A 28 6.69 -11.46 -5.09
CA ARG A 28 7.44 -12.51 -4.36
C ARG A 28 8.08 -11.99 -3.06
N GLU A 29 7.90 -10.72 -2.75
CA GLU A 29 8.45 -10.07 -1.57
C GLU A 29 7.37 -9.94 -0.49
N LEU A 30 7.74 -10.27 0.75
CA LEU A 30 6.92 -10.04 1.93
C LEU A 30 7.73 -9.21 2.92
N VAL A 31 7.24 -8.01 3.23
CA VAL A 31 7.82 -7.13 4.24
C VAL A 31 6.85 -7.11 5.43
N SER A 32 7.31 -7.55 6.59
CA SER A 32 6.46 -7.72 7.78
C SER A 32 7.03 -6.98 8.99
N PRO A 33 6.94 -5.64 9.06
CA PRO A 33 7.36 -4.90 10.23
C PRO A 33 6.42 -5.18 11.41
N GLN A 34 7.01 -5.64 12.51
CA GLN A 34 6.34 -5.71 13.80
C GLN A 34 6.34 -4.31 14.43
N LEU A 35 5.19 -3.90 14.94
CA LEU A 35 4.97 -2.62 15.59
C LEU A 35 4.69 -2.83 17.09
N PRO A 36 4.83 -1.79 17.93
CA PRO A 36 4.69 -1.95 19.38
C PRO A 36 3.30 -2.39 19.86
N SER A 37 2.27 -2.25 19.02
CA SER A 37 0.90 -2.64 19.33
C SER A 37 0.05 -2.75 18.06
N GLY A 38 -1.11 -3.43 18.15
CA GLY A 38 -2.09 -3.45 17.06
C GLY A 38 -2.68 -2.07 16.75
N ASP A 39 -2.82 -1.18 17.74
CA ASP A 39 -3.23 0.21 17.50
C ASP A 39 -2.22 0.95 16.61
N ALA A 40 -0.92 0.69 16.80
CA ALA A 40 0.12 1.24 15.96
C ALA A 40 0.05 0.68 14.54
N VAL A 41 -0.24 -0.62 14.37
CA VAL A 41 -0.49 -1.24 13.06
C VAL A 41 -1.64 -0.58 12.34
N SER A 42 -2.80 -0.46 13.00
CA SER A 42 -3.98 0.15 12.38
C SER A 42 -3.79 1.63 12.07
N ALA A 43 -3.02 2.36 12.88
CA ALA A 43 -2.66 3.74 12.59
C ALA A 43 -1.75 3.83 11.35
N VAL A 44 -0.72 2.99 11.25
CA VAL A 44 0.22 2.99 10.10
C VAL A 44 -0.51 2.54 8.83
N SER A 45 -1.30 1.49 8.90
CA SER A 45 -2.11 1.02 7.77
C SER A 45 -3.06 2.10 7.24
N ARG A 46 -3.74 2.84 8.13
CA ARG A 46 -4.59 3.98 7.75
C ARG A 46 -3.81 5.13 7.11
N LEU A 47 -2.57 5.35 7.51
CA LEU A 47 -1.70 6.32 6.83
C LEU A 47 -1.37 5.83 5.41
N LEU A 48 -0.98 4.57 5.28
CA LEU A 48 -0.55 3.93 4.03
C LEU A 48 -1.69 3.71 3.02
N SER A 49 -2.95 3.71 3.47
CA SER A 49 -4.12 3.51 2.60
C SER A 49 -4.43 4.70 1.68
N ARG A 50 -3.70 5.81 1.81
CA ARG A 50 -3.87 7.03 1.02
C ARG A 50 -2.53 7.70 0.78
N PRO A 51 -2.42 8.60 -0.21
CA PRO A 51 -1.25 9.45 -0.34
C PRO A 51 -1.04 10.28 0.94
N PHE A 52 0.21 10.42 1.38
CA PHE A 52 0.58 11.09 2.62
C PHE A 52 1.86 11.92 2.47
N THR A 53 2.01 12.94 3.30
CA THR A 53 3.22 13.77 3.37
C THR A 53 4.01 13.47 4.64
N ARG A 54 5.24 14.01 4.73
CA ARG A 54 6.01 13.96 5.98
C ARG A 54 5.26 14.62 7.16
N ALA A 55 4.58 15.73 6.90
CA ALA A 55 3.79 16.43 7.92
C ALA A 55 2.59 15.60 8.42
N ASP A 56 1.97 14.79 7.55
CA ASP A 56 0.89 13.89 7.96
C ASP A 56 1.41 12.78 8.89
N LEU A 57 2.61 12.26 8.61
CA LEU A 57 3.30 11.27 9.43
C LEU A 57 3.62 11.86 10.82
N ASP A 58 4.23 13.05 10.86
CA ASP A 58 4.56 13.72 12.12
C ASP A 58 3.30 14.04 12.95
N ARG A 59 2.19 14.42 12.29
CA ARG A 59 0.90 14.69 12.96
C ARG A 59 0.25 13.42 13.49
N ALA A 60 0.24 12.34 12.71
CA ALA A 60 -0.41 11.09 13.08
C ALA A 60 0.35 10.35 14.20
N PHE A 61 1.66 10.53 14.27
CA PHE A 61 2.54 9.78 15.17
C PHE A 61 3.37 10.69 16.08
N ALA A 62 2.87 11.85 16.51
CA ALA A 62 3.67 12.87 17.23
C ALA A 62 4.58 12.33 18.36
N ALA A 63 4.13 11.34 19.14
CA ALA A 63 4.93 10.71 20.21
C ALA A 63 6.01 9.73 19.70
N HIS A 64 5.84 9.18 18.50
CA HIS A 64 6.70 8.15 17.88
C HIS A 64 7.22 8.57 16.50
N ALA A 65 7.13 9.85 16.15
CA ALA A 65 7.40 10.36 14.81
C ALA A 65 8.78 9.96 14.28
N PRO A 66 9.88 9.99 15.08
CA PRO A 66 11.19 9.56 14.60
C PRO A 66 11.27 8.07 14.24
N ALA A 67 10.60 7.20 15.00
CA ALA A 67 10.63 5.76 14.77
C ALA A 67 9.79 5.36 13.55
N VAL A 68 8.58 5.93 13.43
CA VAL A 68 7.70 5.69 12.28
C VAL A 68 8.30 6.30 11.02
N ALA A 69 8.94 7.47 11.12
CA ALA A 69 9.71 8.06 10.05
C ALA A 69 10.79 7.12 9.53
N HIS A 70 11.59 6.54 10.42
CA HIS A 70 12.63 5.60 10.02
C HIS A 70 12.06 4.35 9.35
N LEU A 71 10.96 3.80 9.87
CA LEU A 71 10.25 2.70 9.22
C LEU A 71 9.79 3.07 7.80
N VAL A 72 9.21 4.26 7.61
CA VAL A 72 8.76 4.69 6.28
C VAL A 72 9.95 4.97 5.36
N ASP A 73 11.05 5.53 5.86
CA ASP A 73 12.29 5.68 5.09
C ASP A 73 12.81 4.31 4.60
N GLU A 74 12.78 3.27 5.44
CA GLU A 74 13.12 1.89 5.03
C GLU A 74 12.17 1.32 3.96
N LEU A 75 10.87 1.61 4.07
CA LEU A 75 9.89 1.23 3.04
C LEU A 75 10.11 1.98 1.73
N VAL A 76 10.61 3.22 1.77
CA VAL A 76 10.99 3.98 0.58
C VAL A 76 12.23 3.38 -0.07
N LEU A 77 13.25 3.01 0.71
CA LEU A 77 14.48 2.38 0.20
C LEU A 77 14.21 1.05 -0.52
N ARG A 78 13.12 0.36 -0.17
CA ARG A 78 12.69 -0.91 -0.79
C ARG A 78 11.67 -0.74 -1.91
N ASP A 79 11.40 0.49 -2.35
CA ASP A 79 10.36 0.81 -3.33
C ASP A 79 8.96 0.26 -2.94
N VAL A 80 8.69 0.12 -1.64
CA VAL A 80 7.37 -0.25 -1.10
C VAL A 80 6.51 1.00 -1.00
N VAL A 81 7.09 2.10 -0.53
CA VAL A 81 6.52 3.44 -0.57
C VAL A 81 7.25 4.23 -1.64
N VAL A 82 6.52 4.84 -2.55
CA VAL A 82 7.06 5.61 -3.67
C VAL A 82 6.56 7.04 -3.62
N GLY A 83 7.36 7.98 -4.11
CA GLY A 83 6.89 9.34 -4.35
C GLY A 83 5.73 9.30 -5.35
N ALA A 84 4.57 9.79 -4.94
CA ALA A 84 3.46 10.01 -5.85
C ALA A 84 3.86 11.15 -6.81
N PRO A 85 3.73 10.98 -8.14
CA PRO A 85 3.95 12.07 -9.06
C PRO A 85 3.02 13.23 -8.67
N THR A 86 3.58 14.42 -8.49
CA THR A 86 2.85 15.67 -8.23
C THR A 86 2.13 16.13 -9.49
N GLY A 87 1.31 15.25 -10.07
CA GLY A 87 0.41 15.54 -11.18
C GLY A 87 -1.01 15.68 -10.64
N SER A 88 -1.63 16.84 -10.91
CA SER A 88 -2.99 17.22 -10.52
C SER A 88 -3.99 16.07 -10.42
N ALA A 89 -4.82 16.14 -9.38
CA ALA A 89 -6.08 15.42 -9.27
C ALA A 89 -6.81 15.36 -10.63
N GLY A 90 -6.95 14.15 -11.20
CA GLY A 90 -7.86 13.89 -12.32
C GLY A 90 -7.24 13.33 -13.60
N SER A 91 -5.92 13.20 -13.71
CA SER A 91 -5.29 12.56 -14.89
C SER A 91 -4.33 11.48 -14.44
N VAL A 92 -4.70 10.22 -14.71
CA VAL A 92 -3.75 9.10 -14.64
C VAL A 92 -2.55 9.47 -15.51
N PRO A 93 -1.30 9.39 -15.00
CA PRO A 93 -0.11 9.66 -15.80
C PRO A 93 -0.16 8.84 -17.10
N ASP A 94 0.15 9.44 -18.26
CA ASP A 94 0.08 8.78 -19.57
C ASP A 94 0.84 7.44 -19.61
N GLU A 95 1.89 7.31 -18.79
CA GLU A 95 2.66 6.08 -18.61
C GLU A 95 1.86 4.96 -17.92
N LEU A 96 1.03 5.30 -16.92
CA LEU A 96 0.11 4.38 -16.24
C LEU A 96 -1.10 4.04 -17.12
N ALA A 97 -1.56 4.99 -17.94
CA ALA A 97 -2.59 4.74 -18.94
C ALA A 97 -2.11 3.69 -19.94
N HIS A 98 -0.84 3.73 -20.34
CA HIS A 98 -0.23 2.73 -21.21
C HIS A 98 -0.21 1.33 -20.59
N VAL A 99 0.20 1.20 -19.31
CA VAL A 99 0.22 -0.09 -18.59
C VAL A 99 -1.19 -0.68 -18.41
N LEU A 100 -2.19 0.16 -18.14
CA LEU A 100 -3.59 -0.28 -18.02
C LEU A 100 -4.18 -0.69 -19.38
N ASP A 101 -3.81 0.01 -20.45
CA ASP A 101 -4.17 -0.39 -21.82
C ASP A 101 -3.45 -1.68 -22.26
N GLU A 102 -2.23 -1.91 -21.77
CA GLU A 102 -1.47 -3.12 -22.04
C GLU A 102 -2.04 -4.33 -21.29
N ALA A 103 -2.47 -4.16 -20.04
CA ALA A 103 -3.25 -5.17 -19.30
C ALA A 103 -4.60 -5.48 -19.99
N ARG A 104 -5.20 -4.48 -20.66
CA ARG A 104 -6.43 -4.62 -21.43
C ARG A 104 -6.21 -5.30 -22.78
N ARG A 105 -5.05 -5.09 -23.42
CA ARG A 105 -4.64 -5.75 -24.68
C ARG A 105 -4.12 -7.17 -24.47
N ASN A 106 -3.52 -7.48 -23.33
CA ASN A 106 -2.98 -8.80 -22.99
C ASN A 106 -4.04 -9.83 -22.58
N GLY A 107 -5.31 -9.59 -22.93
CA GLY A 107 -6.36 -10.60 -22.80
C GLY A 107 -6.64 -10.99 -21.35
N GLY A 108 -6.74 -10.00 -20.45
CA GLY A 108 -7.33 -10.22 -19.13
C GLY A 108 -8.75 -10.78 -19.31
N ASP A 109 -8.86 -12.10 -19.22
CA ASP A 109 -10.10 -12.82 -19.43
C ASP A 109 -11.11 -12.40 -18.35
N ARG A 110 -12.03 -11.51 -18.73
CA ARG A 110 -13.12 -11.06 -17.87
C ARG A 110 -14.02 -12.21 -17.42
N THR A 111 -13.96 -13.35 -18.10
CA THR A 111 -14.71 -14.57 -17.76
C THR A 111 -13.91 -15.55 -16.89
N GLY A 112 -12.60 -15.30 -16.71
CA GLY A 112 -11.73 -16.03 -15.79
C GLY A 112 -11.86 -15.58 -14.33
N LEU A 113 -12.55 -14.47 -14.08
CA LEU A 113 -13.11 -14.17 -12.77
C LEU A 113 -14.25 -15.18 -12.57
N GLY A 114 -13.95 -16.27 -11.87
CA GLY A 114 -14.95 -17.27 -11.50
C GLY A 114 -16.22 -16.64 -10.92
N PRO A 115 -17.33 -17.41 -10.81
CA PRO A 115 -18.64 -16.86 -10.49
C PRO A 115 -18.58 -15.89 -9.32
N VAL A 116 -19.27 -14.74 -9.45
CA VAL A 116 -19.38 -13.72 -8.40
C VAL A 116 -19.70 -14.41 -7.09
N ARG A 117 -18.75 -14.41 -6.16
CA ARG A 117 -18.94 -15.06 -4.86
C ARG A 117 -20.01 -14.28 -4.10
N ASP A 118 -21.00 -15.01 -3.60
CA ASP A 118 -21.98 -14.47 -2.68
C ASP A 118 -21.25 -13.87 -1.47
N PRO A 119 -21.43 -12.57 -1.15
CA PRO A 119 -20.81 -11.96 0.01
C PRO A 119 -21.23 -12.60 1.34
N ALA A 120 -22.34 -13.35 1.37
CA ALA A 120 -22.77 -14.11 2.53
C ALA A 120 -22.09 -15.48 2.68
N SER A 121 -21.35 -15.95 1.66
CA SER A 121 -20.67 -17.23 1.68
C SER A 121 -19.23 -17.10 2.21
N PRO A 122 -18.84 -17.78 3.31
CA PRO A 122 -17.49 -17.70 3.83
C PRO A 122 -16.47 -18.24 2.82
N ALA A 123 -15.46 -17.43 2.48
CA ALA A 123 -14.37 -17.86 1.63
C ALA A 123 -13.57 -18.96 2.33
N ARG A 124 -13.47 -20.15 1.72
CA ARG A 124 -12.55 -21.19 2.20
C ARG A 124 -11.11 -20.72 1.94
N VAL A 125 -10.43 -20.35 3.01
CA VAL A 125 -8.99 -20.07 3.01
C VAL A 125 -8.28 -21.43 3.09
N ALA A 126 -7.55 -21.79 2.03
CA ALA A 126 -6.59 -22.89 2.11
C ALA A 126 -5.29 -22.29 2.68
N LEU A 127 -4.90 -22.74 3.87
CA LEU A 127 -3.55 -22.54 4.40
C LEU A 127 -2.63 -23.54 3.69
N VAL A 128 -1.62 -23.04 2.98
CA VAL A 128 -0.53 -23.84 2.40
C VAL A 128 0.70 -23.66 3.27
#